data_AF-A0A1L5J5C0-F1
#
_entry.id   AF-A0A1L5J5C0-F1
#
_cell.length_a   1.000
_cell.length_b   1.000
_cell.length_c   1.000
_cell.angle_alpha   90.00
_cell.angle_beta   90.00
_cell.angle_gamma   90.00
#
_symmetry.space_group_name_H-M   'P 1'
#
loop_
_entity.id
_entity.type
_entity.pdbx_description
1 polymer ?
#
loop_
_entity_poly.entity_id
_entity_poly.type
_entity_poly.pdbx_seq_one_letter_code
_entity_poly.pdbx_strand_id
1 'polypeptide(L)'
;ALDCVDMVNALKADPKKTAALADNVSNASKGGVQYYKGVQERLQTFVDSGQLGPFTNGYWGHPAYKLPPEANLMAAAHYIEALRIQAKSVRMHAIFGAKNPHLQSLAVGGVTCVKDLTPDRIAEFLYVWKETQDFIEKVYIPDLLAVASFYKDWGAIGGTSNFMAWGEFPQSDKEPDSLLMPRGVIMKRDLAGVKMAQQQSVTEHVARSWYKGKQDRHPFKGETDPQHGDYKP
;
A
#
# COMPACT_ATOMS: atom_id res chain seq x y z
N ALA A 1 -1.90 4.08 7.84
CA ALA A 1 -3.10 4.91 8.11
C ALA A 1 -3.17 5.32 9.58
N LEU A 2 -3.11 4.38 10.52
CA LEU A 2 -3.27 4.66 11.97
C LEU A 2 -2.15 5.54 12.58
N ASP A 3 -1.03 5.75 11.88
CA ASP A 3 -0.03 6.75 12.28
C ASP A 3 -0.52 8.21 12.07
N CYS A 4 -1.49 8.41 11.18
CA CYS A 4 -2.02 9.73 10.82
C CYS A 4 -3.49 9.94 11.23
N VAL A 5 -4.21 8.84 11.50
CA VAL A 5 -5.66 8.83 11.80
C VAL A 5 -5.86 8.42 13.26
N ASP A 6 -6.53 9.28 14.03
CA ASP A 6 -6.90 9.03 15.41
C ASP A 6 -8.32 8.44 15.49
N MET A 7 -8.39 7.13 15.76
CA MET A 7 -9.64 6.36 15.81
C MET A 7 -10.54 6.77 16.98
N VAL A 8 -9.98 7.26 18.09
CA VAL A 8 -10.75 7.73 19.24
C VAL A 8 -11.30 9.12 18.96
N ASN A 9 -10.51 9.97 18.30
CA ASN A 9 -10.97 11.31 17.91
C ASN A 9 -12.10 11.26 16.86
N ALA A 10 -12.17 10.22 16.04
CA ALA A 10 -13.29 9.99 15.11
C ALA A 10 -14.67 9.90 15.81
N LEU A 11 -14.71 9.47 17.07
CA LEU A 11 -15.96 9.40 17.85
C LEU A 11 -16.55 10.78 18.17
N LYS A 12 -15.75 11.84 18.07
CA LYS A 12 -16.16 13.23 18.30
C LYS A 12 -16.68 13.93 17.04
N ALA A 13 -16.65 13.25 15.89
CA ALA A 13 -17.01 13.84 14.61
C ALA A 13 -18.51 14.10 14.49
N ASP A 14 -18.89 15.15 13.77
CA ASP A 14 -20.25 15.31 13.25
C ASP A 14 -20.40 14.51 11.94
N PRO A 15 -21.26 13.47 11.88
CA PRO A 15 -21.44 12.68 10.66
C PRO A 15 -21.94 13.48 9.45
N LYS A 16 -22.68 14.58 9.68
CA LYS A 16 -23.13 15.46 8.60
C LYS A 16 -21.98 16.25 8.00
N LYS A 17 -21.10 16.79 8.85
CA LYS A 17 -19.88 17.48 8.38
C LYS A 17 -18.89 16.50 7.76
N THR A 18 -18.81 15.29 8.28
CA THR A 18 -18.00 14.21 7.69
C THR A 18 -18.48 13.86 6.29
N ALA A 19 -19.79 13.71 6.09
CA ALA A 19 -20.38 13.49 4.77
C ALA A 19 -20.06 14.65 3.81
N ALA A 20 -20.27 15.89 4.25
CA ALA A 20 -19.97 17.06 3.42
C ALA A 20 -18.46 17.17 3.09
N LEU A 21 -17.57 16.79 4.01
CA LEU A 21 -16.13 16.71 3.73
C LEU A 21 -15.85 15.65 2.66
N ALA A 22 -16.40 14.44 2.85
CA ALA A 22 -16.22 13.32 1.93
C ALA A 22 -16.71 13.63 0.51
N ASP A 23 -17.88 14.25 0.37
CA ASP A 23 -18.47 14.66 -0.91
C ASP A 23 -17.62 15.74 -1.62
N ASN A 24 -16.92 16.60 -0.86
CA ASN A 24 -16.04 17.63 -1.41
C ASN A 24 -14.69 17.08 -1.87
N VAL A 25 -14.16 16.05 -1.19
CA VAL A 25 -12.86 15.46 -1.55
C VAL A 25 -13.00 14.33 -2.56
N SER A 26 -14.15 13.66 -2.58
CA SER A 26 -14.35 12.43 -3.33
C SER A 26 -15.79 12.24 -3.80
N ASN A 27 -15.95 11.54 -4.93
CA ASN A 27 -17.26 11.07 -5.41
C ASN A 27 -17.46 9.58 -5.09
N ALA A 28 -17.03 9.14 -3.91
CA ALA A 28 -17.12 7.74 -3.50
C ALA A 28 -18.57 7.24 -3.51
N SER A 29 -18.79 6.01 -3.96
CA SER A 29 -20.14 5.42 -4.03
C SER A 29 -20.75 5.10 -2.66
N LYS A 30 -19.90 4.96 -1.63
CA LYS A 30 -20.31 4.78 -0.22
C LYS A 30 -19.99 6.05 0.54
N GLY A 31 -21.02 6.64 1.15
CA GLY A 31 -20.90 7.91 1.87
C GLY A 31 -22.25 8.37 2.40
N GLY A 32 -22.33 9.66 2.72
CA GLY A 32 -23.53 10.29 3.26
C GLY A 32 -23.67 10.15 4.78
N VAL A 33 -24.57 10.96 5.33
CA VAL A 33 -24.71 11.16 6.80
C VAL A 33 -25.00 9.85 7.54
N GLN A 34 -25.94 9.05 7.04
CA GLN A 34 -26.34 7.79 7.70
C GLN A 34 -25.22 6.76 7.68
N TYR A 35 -24.43 6.71 6.61
CA TYR A 35 -23.28 5.81 6.51
C TYR A 35 -22.21 6.15 7.55
N TYR A 36 -21.77 7.41 7.62
CA TYR A 36 -20.76 7.83 8.59
C TYR A 36 -21.26 7.73 10.04
N LYS A 37 -22.55 7.98 10.28
CA LYS A 37 -23.18 7.74 11.58
C LYS A 37 -23.11 6.26 11.97
N GLY A 38 -23.47 5.35 11.06
CA GLY A 38 -23.39 3.91 11.32
C GLY A 38 -21.95 3.41 11.55
N VAL A 39 -20.97 3.98 10.84
CA VAL A 39 -19.55 3.70 11.11
C VAL A 39 -19.15 4.20 12.49
N GLN A 40 -19.52 5.43 12.85
CA GLN A 40 -19.22 6.01 14.16
C GLN A 40 -19.85 5.19 15.30
N GLU A 41 -21.11 4.79 15.17
CA GLU A 41 -21.81 3.95 16.16
C GLU A 41 -21.13 2.58 16.32
N ARG A 42 -20.66 1.99 15.22
CA ARG A 42 -19.91 0.74 15.26
C ARG A 42 -18.55 0.91 15.95
N LEU A 43 -17.85 2.01 15.70
CA LEU A 43 -16.60 2.34 16.39
C LEU A 43 -16.85 2.59 17.88
N GLN A 44 -17.90 3.33 18.22
CA GLN A 44 -18.30 3.62 19.59
C GLN A 44 -18.59 2.32 20.36
N THR A 45 -19.40 1.43 19.78
CA THR A 45 -19.71 0.11 20.37
C THR A 45 -18.45 -0.71 20.61
N PHE A 46 -17.49 -0.66 19.68
CA PHE A 46 -16.21 -1.35 19.82
C PHE A 46 -15.37 -0.77 20.96
N VAL A 47 -15.35 0.56 21.12
CA VAL A 47 -14.67 1.24 22.23
C VAL A 47 -15.34 0.94 23.57
N ASP A 48 -16.66 1.03 23.64
CA ASP A 48 -17.46 0.80 24.85
C ASP A 48 -17.36 -0.64 25.36
N SER A 49 -17.07 -1.60 24.48
CA SER A 49 -16.84 -3.00 24.86
C SER A 49 -15.60 -3.20 25.75
N GLY A 50 -14.66 -2.24 25.77
CA GLY A 50 -13.35 -2.39 26.42
C GLY A 50 -12.41 -3.36 25.71
N GLN A 51 -12.85 -4.02 24.62
CA GLN A 51 -12.08 -5.00 23.86
C GLN A 51 -11.57 -4.38 22.55
N LEU A 52 -10.63 -3.45 22.68
CA LEU A 52 -10.12 -2.66 21.56
C LEU A 52 -9.27 -3.46 20.55
N GLY A 53 -8.93 -4.72 20.84
CA GLY A 53 -8.19 -5.60 19.93
C GLY A 53 -6.96 -4.91 19.33
N PRO A 54 -6.87 -4.76 17.99
CA PRO A 54 -5.74 -4.09 17.33
C PRO A 54 -5.59 -2.60 17.66
N PHE A 55 -6.60 -1.96 18.25
CA PHE A 55 -6.56 -0.55 18.67
C PHE A 55 -6.18 -0.36 20.15
N THR A 56 -5.96 -1.44 20.89
CA THR A 56 -5.48 -1.39 22.28
C THR A 56 -4.12 -0.72 22.36
N ASN A 57 -3.93 0.23 23.29
CA ASN A 57 -2.67 0.95 23.52
C ASN A 57 -2.10 1.64 22.27
N GLY A 58 -2.96 2.02 21.32
CA GLY A 58 -2.56 2.92 20.23
C GLY A 58 -2.22 4.32 20.75
N TYR A 59 -1.54 5.11 19.91
CA TYR A 59 -1.07 6.46 20.26
C TYR A 59 -2.19 7.52 20.32
N TRP A 60 -3.44 7.13 20.58
CA TRP A 60 -4.63 7.99 20.49
C TRP A 60 -4.48 9.27 21.34
N GLY A 61 -4.81 10.42 20.77
CA GLY A 61 -4.63 11.73 21.39
C GLY A 61 -3.20 12.28 21.36
N HIS A 62 -2.23 11.56 20.77
CA HIS A 62 -0.87 12.07 20.63
C HIS A 62 -0.85 13.39 19.83
N PRO A 63 -0.08 14.41 20.25
CA PRO A 63 -0.07 15.74 19.63
C PRO A 63 0.38 15.77 18.16
N ALA A 64 0.97 14.67 17.66
CA ALA A 64 1.29 14.53 16.25
C ALA A 64 0.05 14.30 15.38
N TYR A 65 -1.08 13.80 15.91
CA TYR A 65 -2.31 13.71 15.13
C TYR A 65 -2.85 15.11 14.81
N LYS A 66 -3.01 15.40 13.51
CA LYS A 66 -3.45 16.72 13.01
C LYS A 66 -4.84 16.73 12.38
N LEU A 67 -5.41 15.56 12.10
CA LEU A 67 -6.72 15.48 11.46
C LEU A 67 -7.84 15.92 12.41
N PRO A 68 -8.81 16.73 11.94
CA PRO A 68 -10.03 16.99 12.70
C PRO A 68 -10.87 15.71 12.87
N PRO A 69 -11.78 15.65 13.87
CA PRO A 69 -12.65 14.50 14.08
C PRO A 69 -13.33 14.01 12.79
N GLU A 70 -13.85 14.91 11.96
CA GLU A 70 -14.54 14.58 10.70
C GLU A 70 -13.62 13.86 9.70
N ALA A 71 -12.38 14.32 9.55
CA ALA A 71 -11.40 13.66 8.68
C ALA A 71 -10.98 12.30 9.24
N ASN A 72 -10.90 12.16 10.57
CA ASN A 72 -10.64 10.87 11.21
C ASN A 72 -11.78 9.87 10.97
N LEU A 73 -13.05 10.30 11.10
CA LEU A 73 -14.19 9.43 10.86
C LEU A 73 -14.29 9.01 9.38
N MET A 74 -14.04 9.94 8.46
CA MET A 74 -13.97 9.64 7.02
C MET A 74 -12.89 8.57 6.73
N ALA A 75 -11.66 8.80 7.19
CA ALA A 75 -10.55 7.87 6.98
C ALA A 75 -10.76 6.52 7.68
N ALA A 76 -11.39 6.50 8.86
CA ALA A 76 -11.76 5.26 9.56
C ALA A 76 -12.81 4.45 8.78
N ALA A 77 -13.80 5.11 8.18
CA ALA A 77 -14.77 4.46 7.31
C ALA A 77 -14.08 3.85 6.08
N HIS A 78 -13.23 4.64 5.42
CA HIS A 78 -12.49 4.20 4.23
C HIS A 78 -11.48 3.10 4.54
N TYR A 79 -10.89 3.06 5.74
CA TYR A 79 -10.08 1.93 6.22
C TYR A 79 -10.89 0.63 6.25
N ILE A 80 -12.13 0.67 6.74
CA ILE A 80 -13.02 -0.52 6.77
C ILE A 80 -13.41 -0.95 5.35
N GLU A 81 -13.70 -0.01 4.45
CA GLU A 81 -13.96 -0.33 3.04
C GLU A 81 -12.72 -0.88 2.33
N ALA A 82 -11.53 -0.35 2.64
CA ALA A 82 -10.25 -0.83 2.12
C ALA A 82 -10.02 -2.32 2.47
N LEU A 83 -10.38 -2.74 3.69
CA LEU A 83 -10.31 -4.15 4.10
C LEU A 83 -11.24 -5.06 3.28
N ARG A 84 -12.37 -4.55 2.79
CA ARG A 84 -13.30 -5.31 1.95
C ARG A 84 -12.85 -5.36 0.50
N ILE A 85 -12.46 -4.20 -0.05
CA ILE A 85 -12.06 -4.12 -1.45
C ILE A 85 -10.79 -4.93 -1.70
N GLN A 86 -9.78 -4.89 -0.81
CA GLN A 86 -8.55 -5.67 -0.97
C GLN A 86 -8.84 -7.18 -1.07
N ALA A 87 -9.76 -7.70 -0.25
CA ALA A 87 -10.16 -9.11 -0.28
C ALA A 87 -10.89 -9.49 -1.59
N LYS A 88 -11.54 -8.51 -2.23
CA LYS A 88 -12.16 -8.68 -3.54
C LYS A 88 -11.13 -8.57 -4.66
N SER A 89 -10.24 -7.58 -4.62
CA SER A 89 -9.22 -7.32 -5.62
C SER A 89 -8.30 -8.52 -5.81
N VAL A 90 -7.92 -9.22 -4.73
CA VAL A 90 -7.08 -10.43 -4.84
C VAL A 90 -7.74 -11.60 -5.57
N ARG A 91 -9.06 -11.56 -5.82
CA ARG A 91 -9.73 -12.53 -6.69
C ARG A 91 -9.22 -12.45 -8.14
N MET A 92 -8.70 -11.30 -8.58
CA MET A 92 -8.00 -11.18 -9.86
C MET A 92 -6.84 -12.18 -9.98
N HIS A 93 -6.08 -12.40 -8.90
CA HIS A 93 -5.08 -13.46 -8.87
C HIS A 93 -5.71 -14.85 -8.88
N ALA A 94 -6.83 -15.09 -8.19
CA ALA A 94 -7.46 -16.42 -8.17
C ALA A 94 -8.00 -16.84 -9.55
N ILE A 95 -8.50 -15.90 -10.36
CA ILE A 95 -9.06 -16.16 -11.69
C ILE A 95 -8.03 -16.83 -12.62
N PHE A 96 -6.80 -16.29 -12.68
CA PHE A 96 -5.74 -16.80 -13.57
C PHE A 96 -4.60 -17.50 -12.81
N GLY A 97 -4.66 -17.55 -11.49
CA GLY A 97 -3.59 -18.01 -10.61
C GLY A 97 -4.01 -19.08 -9.61
N ALA A 98 -5.24 -19.59 -9.73
CA ALA A 98 -5.90 -20.55 -8.86
C ALA A 98 -6.19 -20.07 -7.42
N LYS A 99 -5.26 -19.34 -6.79
CA LYS A 99 -5.42 -18.86 -5.41
C LYS A 99 -4.62 -17.59 -5.11
N ASN A 100 -4.98 -16.96 -4.01
CA ASN A 100 -4.22 -15.89 -3.38
C ASN A 100 -4.29 -16.04 -1.85
N PRO A 101 -3.18 -15.89 -1.10
CA PRO A 101 -1.78 -15.69 -1.54
C PRO A 101 -1.14 -16.89 -2.25
N HIS A 102 0.05 -16.67 -2.82
CA HIS A 102 0.87 -17.66 -3.54
C HIS A 102 0.16 -18.33 -4.72
N LEU A 103 -0.12 -17.57 -5.78
CA LEU A 103 -0.67 -18.12 -7.02
C LEU A 103 0.19 -19.26 -7.59
N GLN A 104 -0.45 -20.22 -8.28
CA GLN A 104 0.18 -21.46 -8.76
C GLN A 104 0.09 -21.63 -10.29
N SER A 105 -0.13 -20.54 -11.02
CA SER A 105 -0.21 -20.62 -12.48
C SER A 105 1.11 -20.37 -13.20
N LEU A 106 2.14 -19.86 -12.52
CA LEU A 106 3.44 -19.62 -13.15
C LEU A 106 4.17 -20.94 -13.40
N ALA A 107 4.76 -21.05 -14.59
CA ALA A 107 5.68 -22.11 -14.96
C ALA A 107 6.87 -21.50 -15.72
N VAL A 108 8.03 -22.15 -15.68
CA VAL A 108 9.14 -21.75 -16.55
C VAL A 108 8.67 -21.85 -18.01
N GLY A 109 8.64 -20.71 -18.70
CA GLY A 109 8.12 -20.60 -20.06
C GLY A 109 6.71 -20.01 -20.21
N GLY A 110 5.99 -19.69 -19.11
CA GLY A 110 4.70 -18.99 -19.20
C GLY A 110 3.74 -19.28 -18.05
N VAL A 111 2.47 -19.54 -18.40
CA VAL A 111 1.38 -19.78 -17.44
C VAL A 111 0.62 -21.07 -17.74
N THR A 112 0.03 -21.68 -16.70
CA THR A 112 -0.75 -22.93 -16.81
C THR A 112 -2.25 -22.71 -17.01
N CYS A 113 -2.76 -21.49 -16.81
CA CYS A 113 -4.18 -21.13 -16.87
C CYS A 113 -4.74 -20.93 -18.29
N VAL A 114 -4.16 -21.59 -19.30
CA VAL A 114 -4.52 -21.38 -20.72
C VAL A 114 -6.00 -21.66 -20.98
N LYS A 115 -6.57 -22.67 -20.30
CA LYS A 115 -7.99 -23.02 -20.41
C LYS A 115 -8.93 -22.00 -19.78
N ASP A 116 -8.42 -21.16 -18.89
CA ASP A 116 -9.18 -20.10 -18.21
C ASP A 116 -9.15 -18.77 -18.98
N LEU A 117 -8.45 -18.69 -20.13
CA LEU A 117 -8.46 -17.52 -21.01
C LEU A 117 -9.76 -17.46 -21.85
N THR A 118 -10.90 -17.55 -21.17
CA THR A 118 -12.23 -17.49 -21.79
C THR A 118 -12.82 -16.08 -21.66
N PRO A 119 -13.75 -15.68 -22.54
CA PRO A 119 -14.43 -14.38 -22.44
C PRO A 119 -15.05 -14.15 -21.05
N ASP A 120 -15.65 -15.18 -20.45
CA ASP A 120 -16.31 -15.07 -19.13
C ASP A 120 -15.31 -14.78 -18.01
N ARG A 121 -14.17 -15.47 -17.99
CA ARG A 121 -13.12 -15.23 -16.97
C ARG A 121 -12.45 -13.87 -17.15
N ILE A 122 -12.24 -13.45 -18.39
CA ILE A 122 -11.71 -12.11 -18.71
C ILE A 122 -12.72 -11.03 -18.26
N ALA A 123 -14.02 -11.24 -18.49
CA ALA A 123 -15.06 -10.33 -18.02
C ALA A 123 -15.13 -10.28 -16.48
N GLU A 124 -15.01 -11.43 -15.80
CA GLU A 124 -14.94 -11.52 -14.33
C GLU A 124 -13.75 -10.70 -13.80
N PHE A 125 -12.57 -10.88 -14.39
CA PHE A 125 -11.38 -10.11 -14.05
C PHE A 125 -11.61 -8.61 -14.25
N LEU A 126 -12.13 -8.22 -15.42
CA LEU A 126 -12.36 -6.82 -15.76
C LEU A 126 -13.36 -6.14 -14.82
N TYR A 127 -14.37 -6.86 -14.35
CA TYR A 127 -15.34 -6.33 -13.39
C TYR A 127 -14.67 -6.04 -12.04
N VAL A 128 -13.91 -7.00 -11.50
CA VAL A 128 -13.17 -6.82 -10.24
C VAL A 128 -12.12 -5.72 -10.37
N TRP A 129 -11.44 -5.67 -11.51
CA TRP A 129 -10.48 -4.61 -11.84
C TRP A 129 -11.14 -3.22 -11.77
N LYS A 130 -12.25 -3.02 -12.50
CA LYS A 130 -12.93 -1.72 -12.57
C LYS A 130 -13.42 -1.24 -11.21
N GLU A 131 -13.96 -2.14 -10.41
CA GLU A 131 -14.38 -1.80 -9.04
C GLU A 131 -13.19 -1.46 -8.14
N THR A 132 -12.06 -2.16 -8.31
CA THR A 132 -10.82 -1.83 -7.58
C THR A 132 -10.28 -0.47 -8.02
N GLN A 133 -10.28 -0.18 -9.32
CA GLN A 133 -9.89 1.12 -9.85
C GLN A 133 -10.80 2.24 -9.33
N ASP A 134 -12.11 2.03 -9.32
CA ASP A 134 -13.08 3.00 -8.81
C ASP A 134 -12.78 3.36 -7.35
N PHE A 135 -12.46 2.37 -6.51
CA PHE A 135 -12.04 2.61 -5.13
C PHE A 135 -10.71 3.38 -5.05
N ILE A 136 -9.72 3.05 -5.89
CA ILE A 136 -8.43 3.75 -5.89
C ILE A 136 -8.62 5.23 -6.26
N GLU A 137 -9.35 5.49 -7.34
CA GLU A 137 -9.55 6.82 -7.91
C GLU A 137 -10.47 7.69 -7.05
N LYS A 138 -11.49 7.09 -6.44
CA LYS A 138 -12.51 7.83 -5.68
C LYS A 138 -12.40 7.71 -4.18
N VAL A 139 -11.49 6.90 -3.63
CA VAL A 139 -11.31 6.80 -2.17
C VAL A 139 -9.84 6.96 -1.81
N TYR A 140 -8.96 6.07 -2.31
CA TYR A 140 -7.58 6.05 -1.87
C TYR A 140 -6.80 7.34 -2.22
N ILE A 141 -6.85 7.78 -3.48
CA ILE A 141 -6.14 8.99 -3.91
C ILE A 141 -6.72 10.25 -3.22
N PRO A 142 -8.05 10.48 -3.19
CA PRO A 142 -8.65 11.57 -2.44
C PRO A 142 -8.24 11.61 -0.96
N ASP A 143 -8.29 10.47 -0.27
CA ASP A 143 -7.88 10.38 1.13
C ASP A 143 -6.40 10.72 1.32
N LEU A 144 -5.54 10.21 0.44
CA LEU A 144 -4.11 10.52 0.49
C LEU A 144 -3.87 12.04 0.39
N LEU A 145 -4.53 12.70 -0.56
CA LEU A 145 -4.41 14.15 -0.76
C LEU A 145 -5.00 14.93 0.41
N ALA A 146 -6.17 14.52 0.92
CA ALA A 146 -6.81 15.13 2.05
C ALA A 146 -5.94 15.03 3.31
N VAL A 147 -5.45 13.84 3.64
CA VAL A 147 -4.55 13.61 4.78
C VAL A 147 -3.26 14.41 4.61
N ALA A 148 -2.60 14.34 3.44
CA ALA A 148 -1.38 15.09 3.19
C ALA A 148 -1.52 16.61 3.41
N SER A 149 -2.72 17.16 3.17
CA SER A 149 -2.98 18.58 3.39
C SER A 149 -2.84 19.03 4.86
N PHE A 150 -3.03 18.12 5.82
CA PHE A 150 -2.87 18.36 7.26
C PHE A 150 -1.45 18.10 7.78
N TYR A 151 -0.61 17.44 6.98
CA TYR A 151 0.73 16.98 7.36
C TYR A 151 1.81 17.54 6.43
N LYS A 152 1.67 18.78 5.95
CA LYS A 152 2.58 19.37 4.95
C LYS A 152 4.04 19.45 5.42
N ASP A 153 4.25 19.67 6.71
CA ASP A 153 5.57 19.69 7.35
C ASP A 153 6.29 18.34 7.27
N TRP A 154 5.57 17.23 7.16
CA TRP A 154 6.15 15.90 6.99
C TRP A 154 6.86 15.72 5.65
N GLY A 155 6.57 16.57 4.65
CA GLY A 155 7.33 16.59 3.40
C GLY A 155 8.82 16.95 3.57
N ALA A 156 9.20 17.52 4.73
CA ALA A 156 10.58 17.83 5.07
C ALA A 156 11.25 16.73 5.93
N ILE A 157 10.52 15.67 6.31
CA ILE A 157 10.98 14.63 7.25
C ILE A 157 11.21 13.32 6.50
N GLY A 158 12.40 12.74 6.70
CA GLY A 158 12.83 11.50 6.04
C GLY A 158 13.37 11.70 4.62
N GLY A 159 13.75 10.59 3.99
CA GLY A 159 14.13 10.55 2.58
C GLY A 159 15.50 9.97 2.29
N THR A 160 15.79 9.86 0.99
CA THR A 160 17.06 9.40 0.42
C THR A 160 17.51 10.39 -0.66
N SER A 161 18.78 10.30 -1.05
CA SER A 161 19.32 11.05 -2.19
C SER A 161 19.44 10.19 -3.46
N ASN A 162 19.36 8.87 -3.32
CA ASN A 162 19.57 7.92 -4.41
C ASN A 162 18.34 7.02 -4.54
N PHE A 163 17.92 6.79 -5.78
CA PHE A 163 16.74 5.99 -6.12
C PHE A 163 17.12 4.98 -7.21
N MET A 164 16.54 3.80 -7.18
CA MET A 164 16.76 2.75 -8.17
C MET A 164 15.45 2.03 -8.47
N ALA A 165 15.20 1.75 -9.73
CA ALA A 165 14.12 0.90 -10.20
C ALA A 165 14.65 -0.03 -11.29
N TRP A 166 14.26 -1.31 -11.25
CA TRP A 166 14.59 -2.27 -12.30
C TRP A 166 13.70 -2.16 -13.53
N GLY A 167 12.65 -1.34 -13.44
CA GLY A 167 11.56 -1.29 -14.39
C GLY A 167 10.67 -2.54 -14.33
N GLU A 168 9.49 -2.46 -14.90
CA GLU A 168 8.47 -3.52 -14.83
C GLU A 168 7.45 -3.38 -15.97
N PHE A 169 6.64 -4.43 -16.15
CA PHE A 169 5.58 -4.58 -17.14
C PHE A 169 6.11 -4.50 -18.57
N PRO A 170 6.90 -5.51 -19.01
CA PRO A 170 7.42 -5.58 -20.38
C PRO A 170 6.28 -5.69 -21.40
N GLN A 171 6.34 -4.85 -22.43
CA GLN A 171 5.38 -4.86 -23.54
C GLN A 171 5.86 -5.69 -24.75
N SER A 172 7.12 -6.15 -24.73
CA SER A 172 7.74 -7.06 -25.69
C SER A 172 9.05 -7.61 -25.12
N ASP A 173 9.68 -8.56 -25.82
CA ASP A 173 10.96 -9.17 -25.41
C ASP A 173 12.17 -8.22 -25.47
N LYS A 174 11.99 -6.98 -25.94
CA LYS A 174 13.06 -5.97 -26.05
C LYS A 174 13.22 -5.19 -24.75
N GLU A 175 13.78 -5.82 -23.73
CA GLU A 175 14.06 -5.17 -22.45
C GLU A 175 15.45 -4.52 -22.42
N PRO A 176 15.60 -3.34 -21.76
CA PRO A 176 14.61 -2.65 -20.94
C PRO A 176 13.69 -1.68 -21.71
N ASP A 177 13.87 -1.50 -23.01
CA ASP A 177 13.17 -0.49 -23.82
C ASP A 177 11.64 -0.67 -23.86
N SER A 178 11.17 -1.91 -23.67
CA SER A 178 9.74 -2.27 -23.70
C SER A 178 9.02 -2.09 -22.36
N LEU A 179 9.73 -1.78 -21.27
CA LEU A 179 9.14 -1.71 -19.93
C LEU A 179 8.23 -0.49 -19.81
N LEU A 180 6.96 -0.70 -19.45
CA LEU A 180 6.02 0.40 -19.18
C LEU A 180 6.47 1.23 -17.97
N MET A 181 7.01 0.58 -16.94
CA MET A 181 7.69 1.26 -15.84
C MET A 181 9.21 1.29 -16.13
N PRO A 182 9.84 2.47 -16.26
CA PRO A 182 11.23 2.56 -16.69
C PRO A 182 12.25 1.98 -15.68
N ARG A 183 13.34 1.43 -16.22
CA ARG A 183 14.55 1.05 -15.46
C ARG A 183 15.49 2.25 -15.30
N GLY A 184 16.07 2.43 -14.11
CA GLY A 184 17.08 3.46 -13.91
C GLY A 184 17.58 3.62 -12.48
N VAL A 185 18.64 4.43 -12.35
CA VAL A 185 19.23 4.88 -11.10
C VAL A 185 19.38 6.39 -11.14
N ILE A 186 18.92 7.06 -10.08
CA ILE A 186 19.13 8.48 -9.83
C ILE A 186 20.08 8.58 -8.65
N MET A 187 21.18 9.31 -8.81
CA MET A 187 22.14 9.57 -7.75
C MET A 187 22.09 11.04 -7.35
N LYS A 188 22.21 11.34 -6.06
CA LYS A 188 22.25 12.71 -5.52
C LYS A 188 21.07 13.59 -5.96
N ARG A 189 19.90 12.98 -6.19
CA ARG A 189 18.67 13.63 -6.69
C ARG A 189 18.85 14.33 -8.05
N ASP A 190 19.84 13.93 -8.84
CA ASP A 190 20.04 14.44 -10.19
C ASP A 190 19.03 13.81 -11.16
N LEU A 191 17.89 14.49 -11.34
CA LEU A 191 16.81 14.06 -12.24
C LEU A 191 17.19 14.15 -13.72
N ALA A 192 18.20 14.95 -14.08
CA ALA A 192 18.67 15.05 -15.46
C ALA A 192 19.70 13.94 -15.77
N GLY A 193 20.42 13.48 -14.75
CA GLY A 193 21.46 12.45 -14.84
C GLY A 193 20.99 11.02 -14.58
N VAL A 194 19.77 10.65 -14.98
CA VAL A 194 19.27 9.28 -14.83
C VAL A 194 20.20 8.31 -15.59
N LYS A 195 20.69 7.28 -14.91
CA LYS A 195 21.54 6.24 -15.51
C LYS A 195 20.80 4.92 -15.58
N MET A 196 21.18 4.06 -16.52
CA MET A 196 20.63 2.72 -16.58
C MET A 196 21.08 1.91 -15.34
N ALA A 197 20.13 1.24 -14.69
CA ALA A 197 20.45 0.32 -13.60
C ALA A 197 21.16 -0.92 -14.16
N GLN A 198 22.30 -1.29 -13.58
CA GLN A 198 23.12 -2.42 -14.04
C GLN A 198 23.17 -3.49 -12.95
N GLN A 199 22.65 -4.69 -13.24
CA GLN A 199 22.62 -5.77 -12.26
C GLN A 199 24.03 -6.15 -11.77
N GLN A 200 25.04 -6.08 -12.65
CA GLN A 200 26.42 -6.46 -12.35
C GLN A 200 27.05 -5.61 -11.25
N SER A 201 26.49 -4.43 -10.98
CA SER A 201 26.95 -3.48 -9.97
C SER A 201 26.28 -3.68 -8.61
N VAL A 202 25.32 -4.61 -8.49
CA VAL A 202 24.60 -4.87 -7.23
C VAL A 202 25.45 -5.78 -6.35
N THR A 203 25.71 -5.34 -5.12
CA THR A 203 26.35 -6.16 -4.09
C THR A 203 25.60 -6.03 -2.77
N GLU A 204 25.71 -7.06 -1.93
CA GLU A 204 25.12 -7.12 -0.59
C GLU A 204 26.23 -7.30 0.45
N HIS A 205 26.29 -6.42 1.45
CA HIS A 205 27.29 -6.46 2.52
C HIS A 205 26.65 -6.91 3.84
N VAL A 206 27.34 -7.76 4.61
CA VAL A 206 26.81 -8.37 5.84
C VAL A 206 27.41 -7.86 7.17
N ALA A 207 28.33 -6.89 7.16
CA ALA A 207 28.96 -6.30 8.37
C ALA A 207 28.00 -5.87 9.50
N ARG A 208 26.74 -5.55 9.19
CA ARG A 208 25.74 -5.13 10.18
C ARG A 208 24.49 -6.02 10.14
N SER A 209 24.69 -7.28 9.78
CA SER A 209 23.65 -8.29 9.62
C SER A 209 24.08 -9.57 10.34
N TRP A 210 23.12 -10.43 10.69
CA TRP A 210 23.38 -11.72 11.36
C TRP A 210 23.79 -12.82 10.37
N TYR A 211 24.87 -12.58 9.62
CA TYR A 211 25.45 -13.52 8.69
C TYR A 211 26.97 -13.50 8.78
N LYS A 212 27.61 -14.64 8.53
CA LYS A 212 29.07 -14.70 8.45
C LYS A 212 29.53 -13.96 7.19
N GLY A 213 30.51 -13.09 7.34
CA GLY A 213 31.16 -12.42 6.21
C GLY A 213 31.70 -11.04 6.57
N LYS A 214 32.62 -10.55 5.73
CA LYS A 214 33.27 -9.24 5.89
C LYS A 214 33.41 -8.44 4.59
N GLN A 215 32.88 -8.99 3.49
CA GLN A 215 32.95 -8.40 2.15
C GLN A 215 31.55 -8.36 1.58
N ASP A 216 31.31 -7.39 0.70
CA ASP A 216 30.13 -7.40 -0.14
C ASP A 216 30.27 -8.43 -1.26
N ARG A 217 29.13 -9.01 -1.67
CA ARG A 217 29.10 -9.99 -2.75
C ARG A 217 27.97 -9.68 -3.71
N HIS A 218 28.22 -9.89 -5.00
CA HIS A 218 27.16 -9.90 -5.99
C HIS A 218 26.26 -11.14 -5.76
N PRO A 219 24.92 -11.05 -5.94
CA PRO A 219 24.00 -12.16 -5.65
C PRO A 219 24.34 -13.51 -6.31
N PHE A 220 24.87 -13.53 -7.54
CA PHE A 220 25.36 -14.76 -8.19
C PHE A 220 26.47 -15.51 -7.43
N LYS A 221 27.18 -14.83 -6.53
CA LYS A 221 28.20 -15.38 -5.63
C LYS A 221 27.83 -15.18 -4.16
N GLY A 222 26.57 -14.86 -3.89
CA GLY A 222 26.04 -14.62 -2.56
C GLY A 222 26.14 -15.86 -1.68
N GLU A 223 26.13 -15.64 -0.38
CA GLU A 223 26.12 -16.70 0.63
C GLU A 223 25.18 -16.28 1.75
N THR A 224 24.38 -17.24 2.22
CA THR A 224 23.46 -17.05 3.34
C THR A 224 23.84 -18.04 4.43
N ASP A 225 24.86 -17.67 5.23
CA ASP A 225 25.32 -18.43 6.40
C ASP A 225 24.98 -17.65 7.67
N PRO A 226 23.84 -17.94 8.33
CA PRO A 226 23.39 -17.21 9.50
C PRO A 226 24.41 -17.28 10.65
N GLN A 227 24.67 -16.12 11.26
CA GLN A 227 25.44 -16.01 12.49
C GLN A 227 24.62 -15.24 13.51
N HIS A 228 24.10 -15.95 14.50
CA HIS A 228 23.40 -15.33 15.61
C HIS A 228 24.34 -14.33 16.30
N GLY A 229 23.94 -13.07 16.36
CA GLY A 229 24.62 -12.06 17.16
C GLY A 229 24.08 -12.06 18.59
N ASP A 230 24.89 -11.65 19.55
CA ASP A 230 24.36 -11.27 20.86
C ASP A 230 23.66 -9.92 20.71
N TYR A 231 22.34 -9.87 20.92
CA TYR A 231 21.62 -8.62 21.06
C TYR A 231 22.02 -7.99 22.39
N LYS A 232 22.86 -6.95 22.36
CA LYS A 232 23.10 -6.08 23.52
C LYS A 232 22.12 -4.91 23.42
N PRO A 233 21.04 -4.90 24.23
CA PRO A 233 20.08 -3.79 24.25
C PRO A 233 20.75 -2.46 24.60
#